data_AF-A0A1I0C0U5-F1
#
_entry.id   AF-A0A1I0C0U5-F1
#
_cell.length_a   1.000
_cell.length_b   1.000
_cell.length_c   1.000
_cell.angle_alpha   90.00
_cell.angle_beta   90.00
_cell.angle_gamma   90.00
#
_symmetry.space_group_name_H-M   'P 1'
#
loop_
_entity.id
_entity.type
_entity.pdbx_description
1 polymer ?
#
loop_
_entity_poly.entity_id
_entity_poly.type
_entity_poly.pdbx_seq_one_letter_code
_entity_poly.pdbx_strand_id
1 'polypeptide(L)' 'MYIRQMSIISFEEIIKFQQETKLEMILSQLDVSKIAYNLRKSSYSKGPKGYEVTSMIYALIAMQVETIQTIKELV' A
#
# COMPACT_ATOMS: atom_id res chain seq x y z
N MET A 1 41.54 -24.08 -3.90
CA MET A 1 41.24 -22.77 -4.51
C MET A 1 39.77 -22.47 -4.27
N TYR A 2 39.45 -21.62 -3.28
CA TYR A 2 38.07 -21.23 -3.01
C TYR A 2 37.76 -19.98 -3.84
N ILE A 3 37.10 -20.17 -4.97
CA ILE A 3 36.53 -19.05 -5.71
C ILE A 3 35.33 -18.57 -4.88
N ARG A 4 35.49 -17.46 -4.17
CA ARG A 4 34.35 -16.73 -3.60
C ARG A 4 33.77 -15.88 -4.73
N GLN A 5 32.54 -16.16 -5.15
CA GLN A 5 31.80 -15.25 -6.03
C GLN A 5 31.62 -13.92 -5.31
N MET A 6 32.12 -12.84 -5.90
CA MET A 6 31.84 -11.49 -5.47
C MET A 6 30.45 -11.13 -6.00
N SER A 7 29.50 -10.83 -5.11
CA SER A 7 28.19 -10.33 -5.53
C SER A 7 28.39 -8.97 -6.20
N ILE A 8 27.97 -8.86 -7.46
CA ILE A 8 28.13 -7.64 -8.28
C ILE A 8 27.08 -6.59 -7.87
N ILE A 9 25.98 -7.02 -7.25
CA ILE A 9 24.80 -6.22 -6.93
C ILE A 9 24.28 -6.68 -5.56
N SER A 10 23.91 -5.72 -4.69
CA SER A 10 23.30 -6.03 -3.38
C SER A 10 21.83 -6.40 -3.50
N PHE A 11 21.25 -7.00 -2.45
CA PHE A 11 19.83 -7.33 -2.44
C PHE A 11 18.94 -6.08 -2.59
N GLU A 12 19.30 -5.00 -1.92
CA GLU A 12 18.60 -3.71 -1.96
C GLU A 12 18.64 -3.08 -3.35
N GLU A 13 19.72 -3.30 -4.10
CA GLU A 13 19.83 -2.86 -5.49
C GLU A 13 18.92 -3.68 -6.41
N ILE A 14 18.80 -4.99 -6.19
CA ILE A 14 17.90 -5.87 -6.96
C ILE A 14 16.43 -5.46 -6.75
N ILE A 15 16.04 -5.11 -5.52
CA ILE A 15 14.68 -4.64 -5.22
C ILE A 15 14.31 -3.41 -6.05
N LYS A 16 15.25 -2.50 -6.33
CA LYS A 16 14.99 -1.29 -7.14
C LYS A 16 14.71 -1.58 -8.62
N PHE A 17 15.10 -2.75 -9.11
CA PHE A 17 14.82 -3.18 -10.49
C PHE A 17 13.54 -4.02 -10.59
N GLN A 18 12.85 -4.28 -9.48
CA GLN A 18 11.55 -4.96 -9.54
C GLN A 18 10.53 -4.07 -10.26
N GLN A 19 9.74 -4.71 -11.10
CA GLN A 19 8.64 -4.04 -11.79
C GLN A 19 7.57 -3.66 -10.78
N GLU A 20 6.92 -2.51 -10.99
CA GLU A 20 5.77 -2.11 -10.19
C GLU A 20 4.69 -3.18 -10.26
N THR A 21 4.12 -3.49 -9.11
CA THR A 21 2.96 -4.37 -9.02
C THR A 21 1.75 -3.70 -9.65
N LYS A 22 0.79 -4.51 -10.10
CA LYS A 22 -0.50 -4.01 -10.62
C LYS A 22 -1.17 -3.06 -9.64
N LEU A 23 -1.10 -3.35 -8.33
CA LEU A 23 -1.67 -2.50 -7.29
C LEU A 23 -0.93 -1.15 -7.20
N GLU A 24 0.40 -1.14 -7.17
CA GLU A 24 1.18 0.10 -7.16
C GLU A 24 0.90 0.98 -8.39
N MET A 25 0.80 0.36 -9.56
CA MET A 25 0.42 1.06 -10.80
C MET A 25 -0.99 1.69 -10.69
N ILE A 26 -1.95 1.01 -10.06
CA ILE A 26 -3.30 1.54 -9.88
C ILE A 26 -3.31 2.68 -8.86
N LEU A 27 -2.68 2.47 -7.71
CA LEU A 27 -2.66 3.45 -6.62
C LEU A 27 -1.89 4.72 -7.00
N SER A 28 -0.84 4.63 -7.82
CA SER A 28 -0.08 5.80 -8.29
C SER A 28 -0.89 6.74 -9.18
N GLN A 29 -1.95 6.24 -9.83
CA GLN A 29 -2.83 7.02 -10.70
C GLN A 29 -4.07 7.58 -10.00
N LEU A 30 -4.34 7.15 -8.77
CA LEU A 30 -5.56 7.51 -8.04
C LEU A 30 -5.31 8.64 -7.06
N ASP A 31 -5.95 9.79 -7.29
CA ASP A 31 -6.07 10.84 -6.28
C ASP A 31 -7.39 10.69 -5.49
N VAL A 32 -7.30 10.19 -4.27
CA VAL A 32 -8.45 10.01 -3.37
C VAL A 32 -8.67 11.19 -2.42
N SER A 33 -7.90 12.27 -2.54
CA SER A 33 -7.94 13.42 -1.63
C SER A 33 -9.33 14.04 -1.53
N LYS A 34 -10.04 14.16 -2.66
CA LYS A 34 -11.41 14.70 -2.71
C LYS A 34 -12.40 13.83 -1.95
N ILE A 35 -12.26 12.51 -2.05
CA ILE A 35 -13.12 11.53 -1.39
C ILE A 35 -12.81 11.51 0.12
N ALA A 36 -11.53 11.48 0.47
CA ALA A 36 -11.06 11.55 1.86
C ALA A 36 -11.52 12.83 2.56
N TYR A 37 -11.50 13.98 1.87
CA TYR A 37 -12.01 15.26 2.40
C TYR A 37 -13.50 15.18 2.76
N ASN A 38 -14.32 14.61 1.87
CA ASN A 38 -15.76 14.46 2.10
C ASN A 38 -16.09 13.44 3.20
N LEU A 39 -15.26 12.40 3.34
CA LEU A 39 -15.41 11.36 4.38
C LEU A 39 -14.88 11.79 5.74
N ARG A 40 -14.12 12.88 5.81
CA ARG A 40 -13.55 13.40 7.05
C ARG A 40 -14.67 13.89 7.96
N LYS A 41 -15.10 13.03 8.90
CA LYS A 41 -16.03 13.43 9.98
C LYS A 41 -15.41 14.54 10.85
N SER A 42 -16.26 15.37 11.44
CA SER A 42 -15.84 16.41 12.39
C SER A 42 -15.03 15.79 13.54
N SER A 43 -14.06 16.54 14.06
CA SER A 43 -13.00 16.11 15.00
C SER A 43 -13.47 15.45 16.31
N TYR A 44 -14.77 15.31 16.54
CA TYR A 44 -15.37 14.89 17.81
C TYR A 44 -15.67 13.39 17.91
N SER A 45 -15.46 12.60 16.86
CA SER A 45 -15.68 11.15 16.86
C SER A 45 -14.42 10.43 16.40
N LYS A 46 -13.38 10.46 17.24
CA LYS A 46 -12.25 9.54 17.09
C LYS A 46 -12.33 8.55 18.23
N GLY A 47 -12.67 7.30 17.90
CA GLY A 47 -12.32 6.20 18.78
C GLY A 47 -10.80 6.20 19.03
N PRO A 48 -10.31 5.50 20.07
CA PRO A 48 -8.94 5.61 20.56
C PRO A 48 -7.83 5.38 19.51
N LYS A 49 -8.13 4.76 18.37
CA LYS A 49 -7.21 4.43 17.27
C LYS A 49 -7.68 4.95 15.90
N GLY A 50 -8.17 6.19 15.82
CA GLY A 50 -8.71 6.73 14.57
C GLY A 50 -7.75 6.53 13.38
N TYR A 51 -8.06 5.58 12.50
CA TYR A 51 -7.30 5.31 11.29
C TYR A 51 -7.41 6.50 10.33
N GLU A 52 -6.36 6.72 9.56
CA GLU A 52 -6.35 7.75 8.53
C GLU A 52 -7.27 7.32 7.37
N VAL A 53 -8.10 8.26 6.89
CA VAL A 53 -9.19 7.97 5.94
C VAL A 53 -8.66 7.59 4.58
N THR A 54 -7.58 8.23 4.13
CA THR A 54 -6.90 7.94 2.86
C THR A 54 -6.38 6.51 2.84
N SER A 55 -5.71 6.06 3.91
CA SER A 55 -5.23 4.69 4.09
C SER A 55 -6.38 3.67 4.09
N MET A 56 -7.52 4.00 4.71
CA MET A 56 -8.70 3.12 4.65
C MET A 56 -9.24 2.98 3.23
N ILE A 57 -9.30 4.08 2.46
CA ILE A 57 -9.75 4.04 1.06
C ILE A 57 -8.80 3.19 0.22
N TYR A 58 -7.48 3.38 0.35
CA TYR A 58 -6.50 2.57 -0.37
C TYR A 58 -6.54 1.09 0.02
N ALA A 59 -6.74 0.77 1.29
CA ALA A 59 -6.91 -0.61 1.73
C ALA A 59 -8.14 -1.26 1.07
N LEU A 60 -9.27 -0.55 0.99
CA LEU A 60 -10.46 -1.05 0.30
C LEU A 60 -10.22 -1.24 -1.21
N ILE A 61 -9.48 -0.35 -1.85
CA ILE A 61 -9.10 -0.51 -3.27
C ILE A 61 -8.21 -1.76 -3.43
N ALA A 62 -7.20 -1.93 -2.57
CA ALA A 62 -6.33 -3.10 -2.58
C ALA A 62 -7.12 -4.40 -2.40
N MET A 63 -8.10 -4.41 -1.48
CA MET A 63 -9.01 -5.54 -1.27
C MET A 63 -9.73 -5.95 -2.57
N GLN A 64 -10.21 -4.97 -3.36
CA GLN A 64 -10.87 -5.27 -4.64
C GLN A 64 -9.89 -5.72 -5.73
N VAL A 65 -8.71 -5.10 -5.82
CA VAL A 65 -7.70 -5.42 -6.84
C VAL A 65 -7.10 -6.81 -6.64
N GLU A 66 -6.82 -7.17 -5.38
CA GLU A 66 -6.23 -8.45 -4.97
C GLU A 66 -7.28 -9.52 -4.63
N THR A 67 -8.57 -9.23 -4.83
CA THR A 67 -9.68 -10.16 -4.58
C THR A 67 -9.70 -10.75 -3.16
N ILE A 68 -9.31 -9.94 -2.16
CA ILE A 68 -9.32 -10.34 -0.75
C ILE A 68 -10.78 -10.45 -0.29
N GLN A 69 -11.14 -11.60 0.30
CA GLN A 69 -12.53 -11.94 0.56
C GLN A 69 -13.09 -11.23 1.79
N THR A 70 -12.26 -10.98 2.80
CA THR A 70 -12.71 -10.41 4.07
C THR A 70 -11.85 -9.25 4.57
N ILE A 71 -12.46 -8.31 5.31
CA ILE A 71 -11.73 -7.20 5.95
C ILE A 71 -10.70 -7.71 6.97
N LYS A 72 -10.93 -8.88 7.57
CA LYS A 72 -9.98 -9.51 8.50
C LYS A 72 -8.71 -9.98 7.79
N GLU A 73 -8.78 -10.35 6.52
CA GLU A 73 -7.61 -10.73 5.73
C GLU A 73 -6.84 -9.51 5.21
N LEU A 74 -7.44 -8.32 5.31
CA LEU A 74 -6.85 -7.05 4.89
C LEU A 74 -6.05 -6.36 6.03
N VAL A 75 -6.31 -6.70 7.29
CA VAL A 75 -5.77 -6.01 8.50
C VAL A 75 -5.21 -7.02 9.50
#